data_AF-A0A937Z0E1-F1
#
_entry.id   AF-A0A937Z0E1-F1
#
_cell.length_a   1.000
_cell.length_b   1.000
_cell.length_c   1.000
_cell.angle_alpha   90.00
_cell.angle_beta   90.00
_cell.angle_gamma   90.00
#
_symmetry.space_group_name_H-M   'P 1'
#
loop_
_entity.id
_entity.type
_entity.pdbx_description
1 polymer ?
#
loop_
_entity_poly.entity_id
_entity_poly.type
_entity_poly.pdbx_seq_one_letter_code
_entity_poly.pdbx_strand_id
1 'polypeptide(L)'
;IPAGVTLAGTRGLDGSPGARLFTAMRATSPLLRSSGDNVRITGLRIEGPYAGPELIAEFSYGLSLAHHNCEVDNCEVYNWNCVGIGVGGGGDVFIHHNDIHHCQLSGYGYGVATGRANCFIIANKLDWCRHDIASSGSPGDCYEAAWNWTGPNATSHRFDMHGGRDRGDGTEIAGDWMSIHHNTFEDARRHAVVIRGVPSQGADIHHNWFAHPAATDTVISDGNTTVHHNACGPQKKLVE
;
A
#
# COMPACT_ATOMS: atom_id res chain seq x y z
N ILE A 1 12.39 -16.86 -2.18
CA ILE A 1 11.97 -17.25 -3.54
C ILE A 1 13.11 -16.85 -4.47
N PRO A 2 13.81 -17.82 -5.07
CA PRO A 2 14.98 -17.56 -5.91
C PRO A 2 14.65 -16.71 -7.14
N ALA A 3 15.68 -16.10 -7.74
CA ALA A 3 15.54 -15.31 -8.97
C ALA A 3 14.83 -16.09 -10.09
N GLY A 4 13.97 -15.41 -10.85
CA GLY A 4 13.25 -15.98 -11.99
C GLY A 4 12.17 -17.00 -11.65
N VAL A 5 11.87 -17.20 -10.37
CA VAL A 5 10.86 -18.17 -9.93
C VAL A 5 9.49 -17.51 -9.81
N THR A 6 8.50 -18.13 -10.44
CA THR A 6 7.08 -17.85 -10.23
C THR A 6 6.47 -18.85 -9.25
N LEU A 7 5.91 -18.35 -8.15
CA LEU A 7 5.04 -19.13 -7.27
C LEU A 7 3.59 -18.87 -7.69
N ALA A 8 2.96 -19.85 -8.34
CA ALA A 8 1.63 -19.72 -8.91
C ALA A 8 0.60 -20.60 -8.19
N GLY A 9 -0.60 -20.07 -8.00
CA GLY A 9 -1.80 -20.79 -7.63
C GLY A 9 -2.91 -20.60 -8.67
N THR A 10 -4.10 -21.11 -8.35
CA THR A 10 -5.23 -21.18 -9.28
C THR A 10 -6.34 -20.16 -9.00
N ARG A 11 -6.11 -19.12 -8.18
CA ARG A 11 -7.18 -18.16 -7.84
C ARG A 11 -7.80 -17.56 -9.10
N GLY A 12 -9.12 -17.70 -9.22
CA GLY A 12 -9.92 -17.24 -10.36
C GLY A 12 -10.06 -18.27 -11.50
N LEU A 13 -9.25 -19.32 -11.55
CA LEU A 13 -9.37 -20.39 -12.56
C LEU A 13 -10.57 -21.27 -12.23
N ASP A 14 -11.58 -21.28 -13.10
CA ASP A 14 -12.82 -22.07 -12.93
C ASP A 14 -13.49 -21.87 -11.56
N GLY A 15 -13.42 -20.65 -11.02
CA GLY A 15 -13.95 -20.30 -9.70
C GLY A 15 -13.12 -20.79 -8.52
N SER A 16 -11.92 -21.33 -8.76
CA SER A 16 -11.00 -21.75 -7.70
C SER A 16 -10.62 -20.55 -6.81
N PRO A 17 -10.62 -20.72 -5.48
CA PRO A 17 -10.17 -19.67 -4.57
C PRO A 17 -8.63 -19.52 -4.54
N GLY A 18 -7.89 -20.46 -5.16
CA GLY A 18 -6.43 -20.52 -5.09
C GLY A 18 -5.90 -21.21 -3.83
N ALA A 19 -4.66 -21.68 -3.93
CA ALA A 19 -3.96 -22.34 -2.83
C ALA A 19 -3.73 -21.36 -1.68
N ARG A 20 -3.89 -21.85 -0.44
CA ARG A 20 -3.72 -21.06 0.78
C ARG A 20 -2.36 -21.34 1.41
N LEU A 21 -1.51 -20.33 1.48
CA LEU A 21 -0.26 -20.33 2.23
C LEU A 21 -0.48 -19.53 3.50
N PHE A 22 -0.29 -20.15 4.67
CA PHE A 22 -0.65 -19.53 5.94
C PHE A 22 0.30 -19.87 7.08
N THR A 23 0.25 -19.05 8.12
CA THR A 23 0.93 -19.29 9.40
C THR A 23 -0.01 -18.98 10.56
N ALA A 24 0.13 -19.71 11.66
CA ALA A 24 -0.53 -19.39 12.93
C ALA A 24 0.43 -18.71 13.92
N MET A 25 1.70 -18.52 13.56
CA MET A 25 2.71 -17.91 14.41
C MET A 25 2.61 -16.39 14.36
N ARG A 26 2.19 -15.76 15.48
CA ARG A 26 1.95 -14.30 15.58
C ARG A 26 3.17 -13.42 15.27
N ALA A 27 4.39 -13.91 15.51
CA ALA A 27 5.63 -13.18 15.25
C ALA A 27 6.33 -13.68 13.96
N THR A 28 5.62 -13.68 12.83
CA THR A 28 6.17 -14.13 11.53
C THR A 28 6.88 -12.98 10.81
N SER A 29 8.12 -13.16 10.34
CA SER A 29 8.88 -12.09 9.68
C SER A 29 9.84 -12.55 8.57
N PRO A 30 9.44 -12.42 7.28
CA PRO A 30 8.10 -12.54 6.73
C PRO A 30 7.72 -14.02 6.48
N LEU A 31 6.51 -14.30 5.98
CA LEU A 31 6.15 -15.65 5.51
C LEU A 31 6.94 -16.05 4.27
N LEU A 32 7.00 -15.16 3.26
CA LEU A 32 7.78 -15.36 2.04
C LEU A 32 8.62 -14.11 1.75
N ARG A 33 9.81 -14.33 1.20
CA ARG A 33 10.69 -13.26 0.73
C ARG A 33 11.23 -13.55 -0.66
N SER A 34 11.40 -12.52 -1.47
CA SER A 34 12.25 -12.58 -2.67
C SER A 34 13.71 -12.83 -2.27
N SER A 35 14.46 -13.49 -3.13
CA SER A 35 15.89 -13.81 -2.94
C SER A 35 16.69 -13.61 -4.23
N GLY A 36 16.14 -12.80 -5.14
CA GLY A 36 16.69 -12.50 -6.45
C GLY A 36 15.65 -11.81 -7.33
N ASP A 37 16.08 -11.30 -8.47
CA ASP A 37 15.25 -10.54 -9.42
C ASP A 37 14.23 -11.42 -10.14
N ASN A 38 13.20 -10.79 -10.73
CA ASN A 38 12.20 -11.45 -11.57
C ASN A 38 11.40 -12.56 -10.83
N VAL A 39 11.09 -12.32 -9.55
CA VAL A 39 10.20 -13.19 -8.76
C VAL A 39 8.75 -12.78 -9.01
N ARG A 40 7.88 -13.75 -9.26
CA ARG A 40 6.43 -13.51 -9.35
C ARG A 40 5.65 -14.36 -8.36
N ILE A 41 4.67 -13.78 -7.69
CA ILE A 41 3.75 -14.48 -6.79
C ILE A 41 2.34 -14.21 -7.31
N THR A 42 1.63 -15.25 -7.76
CA THR A 42 0.34 -15.08 -8.42
C THR A 42 -0.70 -16.12 -8.08
N GLY A 43 -1.98 -15.73 -8.01
CA GLY A 43 -3.10 -16.67 -7.93
C GLY A 43 -3.23 -17.39 -6.58
N LEU A 44 -2.73 -16.80 -5.49
CA LEU A 44 -2.65 -17.41 -4.16
C LEU A 44 -3.48 -16.66 -3.12
N ARG A 45 -3.75 -17.34 -2.00
CA ARG A 45 -4.24 -16.73 -0.76
C ARG A 45 -3.15 -16.80 0.30
N ILE A 46 -2.76 -15.66 0.84
CA ILE A 46 -1.60 -15.49 1.71
C ILE A 46 -2.10 -14.95 3.05
N GLU A 47 -2.33 -15.88 3.98
CA GLU A 47 -3.03 -15.63 5.24
C GLU A 47 -2.05 -15.55 6.41
N GLY A 48 -2.06 -14.41 7.08
CA GLY A 48 -1.35 -14.20 8.32
C GLY A 48 -2.11 -14.72 9.53
N PRO A 49 -1.49 -14.62 10.72
CA PRO A 49 -2.02 -15.21 11.94
C PRO A 49 -3.02 -14.28 12.66
N TYR A 50 -3.03 -12.98 12.36
CA TYR A 50 -3.71 -11.98 13.18
C TYR A 50 -3.83 -10.62 12.47
N ALA A 51 -5.00 -10.00 12.52
CA ALA A 51 -5.32 -8.72 11.88
C ALA A 51 -5.46 -7.53 12.84
N GLY A 52 -5.46 -7.80 14.15
CA GLY A 52 -6.10 -6.92 15.12
C GLY A 52 -5.51 -5.51 15.21
N PRO A 53 -6.34 -4.52 15.58
CA PRO A 53 -5.94 -3.11 15.63
C PRO A 53 -5.22 -2.70 16.91
N GLU A 54 -5.12 -3.58 17.90
CA GLU A 54 -4.57 -3.26 19.22
C GLU A 54 -3.07 -2.98 19.12
N LEU A 55 -2.57 -1.98 19.86
CA LEU A 55 -1.13 -1.76 19.96
C LEU A 55 -0.49 -2.88 20.80
N ILE A 56 0.16 -3.82 20.12
CA ILE A 56 0.82 -4.98 20.72
C ILE A 56 2.28 -5.09 20.24
N ALA A 57 3.06 -5.95 20.90
CA ALA A 57 4.48 -6.14 20.60
C ALA A 57 4.75 -7.15 19.47
N GLU A 58 3.78 -8.00 19.14
CA GLU A 58 3.92 -9.00 18.09
C GLU A 58 3.65 -8.41 16.70
N PHE A 59 4.64 -8.52 15.82
CA PHE A 59 4.55 -8.08 14.43
C PHE A 59 4.54 -9.28 13.48
N SER A 60 3.60 -9.28 12.54
CA SER A 60 3.55 -10.26 11.46
C SER A 60 3.64 -9.59 10.08
N TYR A 61 4.50 -10.15 9.23
CA TYR A 61 4.77 -9.67 7.88
C TYR A 61 4.47 -10.77 6.86
N GLY A 62 3.68 -10.47 5.84
CA GLY A 62 3.30 -11.44 4.81
C GLY A 62 4.41 -11.67 3.80
N LEU A 63 4.62 -10.69 2.93
CA LEU A 63 5.60 -10.73 1.83
C LEU A 63 6.69 -9.69 2.01
N SER A 64 7.90 -10.01 1.56
CA SER A 64 9.02 -9.06 1.45
C SER A 64 9.69 -9.15 0.07
N LEU A 65 9.57 -8.09 -0.71
CA LEU A 65 10.16 -7.94 -2.04
C LEU A 65 11.29 -6.92 -1.98
N ALA A 66 12.49 -7.34 -2.36
CA ALA A 66 13.69 -6.53 -2.21
C ALA A 66 14.66 -6.60 -3.40
N HIS A 67 14.14 -6.99 -4.55
CA HIS A 67 14.90 -7.25 -5.77
C HIS A 67 14.14 -6.68 -6.97
N HIS A 68 14.81 -6.55 -8.11
CA HIS A 68 14.26 -5.91 -9.30
C HIS A 68 13.19 -6.79 -9.98
N ASN A 69 12.23 -6.13 -10.62
CA ASN A 69 11.18 -6.75 -11.43
C ASN A 69 10.41 -7.84 -10.67
N CYS A 70 10.19 -7.63 -9.37
CA CYS A 70 9.34 -8.52 -8.59
C CYS A 70 7.87 -8.14 -8.77
N GLU A 71 7.00 -9.14 -8.86
CA GLU A 71 5.57 -8.97 -9.14
C GLU A 71 4.73 -9.76 -8.13
N VAL A 72 3.69 -9.12 -7.60
CA VAL A 72 2.61 -9.78 -6.85
C VAL A 72 1.29 -9.44 -7.49
N ASP A 73 0.60 -10.45 -8.02
CA ASP A 73 -0.63 -10.24 -8.77
C ASP A 73 -1.70 -11.29 -8.53
N ASN A 74 -2.97 -10.92 -8.69
CA ASN A 74 -4.11 -11.84 -8.55
C ASN A 74 -4.09 -12.66 -7.23
N CYS A 75 -3.56 -12.07 -6.15
CA CYS A 75 -3.50 -12.70 -4.84
C CYS A 75 -4.55 -12.12 -3.90
N GLU A 76 -4.94 -12.90 -2.89
CA GLU A 76 -5.57 -12.40 -1.67
C GLU A 76 -4.48 -12.36 -0.58
N VAL A 77 -4.24 -11.22 0.05
CA VAL A 77 -3.22 -11.05 1.09
C VAL A 77 -3.88 -10.46 2.32
N TYR A 78 -3.96 -11.24 3.41
CA TYR A 78 -4.78 -10.84 4.55
C TYR A 78 -4.33 -11.36 5.91
N ASN A 79 -4.85 -10.73 6.97
CA ASN A 79 -4.65 -11.12 8.36
C ASN A 79 -3.19 -10.96 8.83
N TRP A 80 -2.51 -9.92 8.32
CA TRP A 80 -1.14 -9.54 8.66
C TRP A 80 -1.15 -8.23 9.43
N ASN A 81 -1.14 -8.29 10.77
CA ASN A 81 -1.35 -7.10 11.59
C ASN A 81 -0.38 -5.96 11.25
N CYS A 82 0.90 -6.25 10.97
CA CYS A 82 1.91 -5.22 10.70
C CYS A 82 1.98 -4.83 9.22
N VAL A 83 2.33 -5.77 8.33
CA VAL A 83 2.50 -5.50 6.88
C VAL A 83 2.05 -6.70 6.05
N GLY A 84 1.13 -6.46 5.09
CA GLY A 84 0.76 -7.46 4.09
C GLY A 84 1.88 -7.69 3.07
N ILE A 85 2.26 -6.64 2.35
CA ILE A 85 3.32 -6.67 1.33
C ILE A 85 4.34 -5.57 1.62
N GLY A 86 5.57 -5.95 1.98
CA GLY A 86 6.69 -5.04 2.16
C GLY A 86 7.59 -5.00 0.92
N VAL A 87 7.96 -3.80 0.48
CA VAL A 87 8.88 -3.52 -0.63
C VAL A 87 10.06 -2.71 -0.12
N GLY A 88 11.29 -3.12 -0.48
CA GLY A 88 12.51 -2.50 0.03
C GLY A 88 13.74 -2.69 -0.84
N GLY A 89 14.39 -1.64 -1.33
CA GLY A 89 15.76 -1.73 -1.89
C GLY A 89 15.92 -2.43 -3.24
N GLY A 90 14.82 -2.83 -3.90
CA GLY A 90 14.80 -3.27 -5.30
C GLY A 90 14.50 -2.08 -6.22
N GLY A 91 14.76 -2.18 -7.52
CA GLY A 91 14.32 -1.18 -8.50
C GLY A 91 12.79 -1.19 -8.67
N ASP A 92 12.32 -1.65 -9.83
CA ASP A 92 10.88 -1.67 -10.14
C ASP A 92 10.19 -2.90 -9.50
N VAL A 93 9.11 -2.66 -8.75
CA VAL A 93 8.27 -3.70 -8.11
C VAL A 93 6.81 -3.44 -8.43
N PHE A 94 6.10 -4.49 -8.83
CA PHE A 94 4.72 -4.42 -9.33
C PHE A 94 3.77 -5.14 -8.38
N ILE A 95 2.74 -4.44 -7.90
CA ILE A 95 1.71 -4.99 -7.01
C ILE A 95 0.37 -4.66 -7.66
N HIS A 96 -0.28 -5.65 -8.28
CA HIS A 96 -1.51 -5.35 -9.02
C HIS A 96 -2.58 -6.43 -9.04
N HIS A 97 -3.85 -6.03 -9.15
CA HIS A 97 -4.99 -6.95 -9.22
C HIS A 97 -5.13 -7.86 -7.98
N ASN A 98 -4.69 -7.38 -6.81
CA ASN A 98 -4.80 -8.12 -5.56
C ASN A 98 -6.02 -7.70 -4.72
N ASP A 99 -6.46 -8.57 -3.81
CA ASP A 99 -7.35 -8.23 -2.69
C ASP A 99 -6.51 -8.21 -1.41
N ILE A 100 -6.24 -7.03 -0.85
CA ILE A 100 -5.31 -6.82 0.26
C ILE A 100 -6.09 -6.26 1.44
N HIS A 101 -6.15 -6.99 2.55
CA HIS A 101 -7.02 -6.55 3.64
C HIS A 101 -6.63 -7.06 5.03
N HIS A 102 -7.20 -6.47 6.08
CA HIS A 102 -6.98 -6.88 7.48
C HIS A 102 -5.51 -6.76 7.94
N CYS A 103 -4.96 -5.55 7.81
CA CYS A 103 -3.63 -5.15 8.29
C CYS A 103 -3.77 -3.91 9.21
N GLN A 104 -4.23 -4.04 10.46
CA GLN A 104 -4.72 -2.89 11.24
C GLN A 104 -3.91 -2.48 12.48
N LEU A 105 -2.74 -3.08 12.74
CA LEU A 105 -1.98 -2.84 13.96
C LEU A 105 -1.83 -1.34 14.25
N SER A 106 -2.24 -0.88 15.43
CA SER A 106 -2.09 0.52 15.83
C SER A 106 -0.60 0.92 15.82
N GLY A 107 -0.32 2.12 15.29
CA GLY A 107 1.05 2.59 15.02
C GLY A 107 1.70 2.01 13.74
N TYR A 108 1.18 0.90 13.22
CA TYR A 108 1.65 0.23 12.01
C TYR A 108 0.47 -0.07 11.07
N GLY A 109 0.30 -1.31 10.60
CA GLY A 109 -0.88 -1.78 9.89
C GLY A 109 -0.93 -1.33 8.43
N TYR A 110 -0.03 -1.86 7.61
CA TYR A 110 0.12 -1.45 6.22
C TYR A 110 -0.31 -2.58 5.28
N GLY A 111 -1.23 -2.30 4.35
CA GLY A 111 -1.53 -3.23 3.27
C GLY A 111 -0.29 -3.44 2.39
N VAL A 112 0.22 -2.33 1.87
CA VAL A 112 1.51 -2.24 1.18
C VAL A 112 2.42 -1.25 1.90
N ALA A 113 3.63 -1.67 2.26
CA ALA A 113 4.68 -0.79 2.79
C ALA A 113 5.81 -0.69 1.77
N THR A 114 6.18 0.52 1.37
CA THR A 114 7.19 0.78 0.33
C THR A 114 8.41 1.50 0.89
N GLY A 115 9.58 1.24 0.30
CA GLY A 115 10.80 1.98 0.59
C GLY A 115 11.93 1.69 -0.40
N ARG A 116 12.69 2.72 -0.77
CA ARG A 116 13.90 2.66 -1.61
C ARG A 116 13.72 1.81 -2.88
N ALA A 117 12.56 1.94 -3.53
CA ALA A 117 12.17 1.20 -4.72
C ALA A 117 11.12 1.99 -5.51
N ASN A 118 11.06 1.78 -6.83
CA ASN A 118 9.93 2.23 -7.64
C ASN A 118 8.81 1.21 -7.46
N CYS A 119 7.79 1.57 -6.69
CA CYS A 119 6.66 0.67 -6.44
C CYS A 119 5.43 1.08 -7.25
N PHE A 120 4.93 0.16 -8.08
CA PHE A 120 3.74 0.34 -8.91
C PHE A 120 2.57 -0.44 -8.30
N ILE A 121 1.67 0.27 -7.63
CA ILE A 121 0.55 -0.30 -6.87
C ILE A 121 -0.73 -0.04 -7.67
N ILE A 122 -1.11 -1.00 -8.52
CA ILE A 122 -2.07 -0.77 -9.61
C ILE A 122 -3.29 -1.69 -9.52
N ALA A 123 -4.51 -1.16 -9.66
CA ALA A 123 -5.73 -1.96 -9.78
C ALA A 123 -5.97 -2.97 -8.63
N ASN A 124 -5.55 -2.64 -7.40
CA ASN A 124 -5.79 -3.46 -6.22
C ASN A 124 -7.09 -3.05 -5.51
N LYS A 125 -7.67 -4.00 -4.78
CA LYS A 125 -8.70 -3.76 -3.78
C LYS A 125 -8.03 -3.75 -2.41
N LEU A 126 -8.11 -2.64 -1.67
CA LEU A 126 -7.52 -2.50 -0.34
C LEU A 126 -8.61 -2.14 0.67
N ASP A 127 -8.67 -2.83 1.81
CA ASP A 127 -9.60 -2.45 2.89
C ASP A 127 -9.15 -3.01 4.24
N TRP A 128 -9.72 -2.53 5.35
CA TRP A 128 -9.35 -3.01 6.67
C TRP A 128 -7.83 -2.94 6.94
N CYS A 129 -7.16 -1.88 6.48
CA CYS A 129 -5.78 -1.57 6.88
C CYS A 129 -5.75 -0.39 7.84
N ARG A 130 -4.63 -0.08 8.49
CA ARG A 130 -4.47 1.24 9.12
C ARG A 130 -4.09 2.28 8.06
N HIS A 131 -3.08 1.96 7.25
CA HIS A 131 -2.81 2.61 5.96
C HIS A 131 -2.88 1.53 4.86
N ASP A 132 -3.61 1.79 3.79
CA ASP A 132 -3.67 0.88 2.64
C ASP A 132 -2.30 0.84 1.95
N ILE A 133 -1.66 2.00 1.80
CA ILE A 133 -0.29 2.18 1.29
C ILE A 133 0.45 3.08 2.26
N ALA A 134 1.67 2.70 2.66
CA ALA A 134 2.54 3.53 3.47
C ALA A 134 3.99 3.50 2.97
N SER A 135 4.73 4.55 3.26
CA SER A 135 6.16 4.64 2.98
C SER A 135 6.89 5.41 4.08
N SER A 136 8.20 5.17 4.23
CA SER A 136 8.99 5.81 5.28
C SER A 136 9.33 7.28 4.97
N GLY A 137 9.20 7.71 3.72
CA GLY A 137 9.58 9.04 3.29
C GLY A 137 11.09 9.27 3.30
N SER A 138 11.88 8.20 3.34
CA SER A 138 13.33 8.31 3.18
C SER A 138 13.66 8.79 1.76
N PRO A 139 14.77 9.53 1.54
CA PRO A 139 15.23 9.82 0.19
C PRO A 139 15.32 8.56 -0.68
N GLY A 140 14.77 8.62 -1.90
CA GLY A 140 14.61 7.47 -2.80
C GLY A 140 13.32 6.66 -2.63
N ASP A 141 12.50 6.94 -1.61
CA ASP A 141 11.16 6.36 -1.50
C ASP A 141 10.23 6.99 -2.54
N CYS A 142 9.51 6.17 -3.31
CA CYS A 142 8.54 6.64 -4.28
C CYS A 142 7.50 5.56 -4.60
N TYR A 143 6.33 5.97 -5.08
CA TYR A 143 5.34 5.04 -5.61
C TYR A 143 4.35 5.68 -6.58
N GLU A 144 3.87 4.86 -7.52
CA GLU A 144 2.65 5.11 -8.27
C GLU A 144 1.52 4.30 -7.63
N ALA A 145 0.41 4.96 -7.33
CA ALA A 145 -0.82 4.31 -6.88
C ALA A 145 -1.94 4.67 -7.85
N ALA A 146 -2.41 3.70 -8.64
CA ALA A 146 -3.42 3.98 -9.64
C ALA A 146 -4.47 2.90 -9.85
N TRP A 147 -5.69 3.32 -10.18
CA TRP A 147 -6.86 2.45 -10.40
C TRP A 147 -7.21 1.53 -9.22
N ASN A 148 -6.68 1.82 -8.03
CA ASN A 148 -7.02 1.07 -6.83
C ASN A 148 -8.40 1.46 -6.33
N TRP A 149 -9.06 0.51 -5.69
CA TRP A 149 -10.24 0.76 -4.86
C TRP A 149 -9.84 0.59 -3.40
N THR A 150 -10.10 1.61 -2.58
CA THR A 150 -9.97 1.52 -1.12
C THR A 150 -11.35 1.48 -0.50
N GLY A 151 -11.66 0.43 0.29
CA GLY A 151 -12.93 0.28 1.00
C GLY A 151 -13.09 1.27 2.16
N PRO A 152 -14.16 1.22 2.97
CA PRO A 152 -14.45 2.25 3.99
C PRO A 152 -13.90 1.93 5.40
N ASN A 153 -13.16 0.84 5.59
CA ASN A 153 -12.88 0.28 6.92
C ASN A 153 -11.45 0.51 7.45
N ALA A 154 -10.68 1.43 6.87
CA ALA A 154 -9.39 1.75 7.45
C ALA A 154 -9.51 2.40 8.83
N THR A 155 -8.50 2.21 9.67
CA THR A 155 -8.45 2.85 11.00
C THR A 155 -7.79 4.24 10.98
N SER A 156 -7.05 4.58 9.91
CA SER A 156 -6.41 5.88 9.70
C SER A 156 -6.49 6.31 8.21
N HIS A 157 -5.74 7.33 7.80
CA HIS A 157 -5.70 7.77 6.40
C HIS A 157 -5.17 6.68 5.47
N ARG A 158 -5.55 6.72 4.18
CA ARG A 158 -5.37 5.57 3.27
C ARG A 158 -3.97 5.45 2.72
N PHE A 159 -3.55 6.45 1.97
CA PHE A 159 -2.24 6.50 1.36
C PHE A 159 -1.36 7.46 2.14
N ASP A 160 -0.22 6.96 2.58
CA ASP A 160 0.68 7.65 3.47
C ASP A 160 2.06 7.78 2.83
N MET A 161 2.64 8.96 3.04
CA MET A 161 4.07 9.19 2.92
C MET A 161 4.51 9.89 4.19
N HIS A 162 5.27 9.19 5.04
CA HIS A 162 5.95 9.83 6.17
C HIS A 162 6.94 10.88 5.68
N GLY A 163 7.49 11.67 6.58
CA GLY A 163 8.61 12.54 6.23
C GLY A 163 9.61 12.80 7.34
N GLY A 164 10.41 13.83 7.08
CA GLY A 164 11.43 14.43 7.95
C GLY A 164 11.23 14.25 9.44
N ARG A 165 10.10 14.77 9.90
CA ARG A 165 9.72 14.81 11.30
C ARG A 165 9.39 13.44 11.87
N ASP A 166 8.72 12.58 11.10
CA ASP A 166 8.37 11.21 11.53
C ASP A 166 9.62 10.35 11.75
N ARG A 167 10.66 10.52 10.93
CA ARG A 167 11.93 9.77 11.11
C ARG A 167 12.93 10.47 12.03
N GLY A 168 12.68 11.72 12.44
CA GLY A 168 13.55 12.48 13.34
C GLY A 168 14.95 12.77 12.77
N ASP A 169 15.08 12.90 11.45
CA ASP A 169 16.38 13.02 10.76
C ASP A 169 16.80 14.47 10.45
N GLY A 170 16.05 15.45 10.94
CA GLY A 170 16.35 16.89 10.78
C GLY A 170 16.05 17.44 9.39
N THR A 171 15.43 16.66 8.51
CA THR A 171 14.94 17.11 7.20
C THR A 171 13.44 17.41 7.25
N GLU A 172 12.86 17.91 6.16
CA GLU A 172 11.42 17.86 5.88
C GLU A 172 11.11 16.95 4.68
N ILE A 173 12.04 16.08 4.26
CA ILE A 173 11.87 15.26 3.06
C ILE A 173 10.78 14.20 3.27
N ALA A 174 9.90 14.02 2.29
CA ALA A 174 8.87 12.98 2.23
C ALA A 174 9.00 12.14 0.94
N GLY A 175 10.09 11.39 0.84
CA GLY A 175 10.43 10.62 -0.35
C GLY A 175 10.84 11.51 -1.53
N ASP A 176 10.91 10.89 -2.71
CA ASP A 176 11.24 11.56 -3.96
C ASP A 176 9.98 12.00 -4.69
N TRP A 177 9.16 11.04 -5.16
CA TRP A 177 7.95 11.35 -5.90
C TRP A 177 6.78 10.42 -5.55
N MET A 178 5.57 10.93 -5.75
CA MET A 178 4.34 10.14 -5.69
C MET A 178 3.43 10.51 -6.86
N SER A 179 2.88 9.49 -7.53
CA SER A 179 1.83 9.69 -8.54
C SER A 179 0.58 8.92 -8.08
N ILE A 180 -0.47 9.64 -7.72
CA ILE A 180 -1.69 9.06 -7.13
C ILE A 180 -2.87 9.44 -8.01
N HIS A 181 -3.33 8.50 -8.84
CA HIS A 181 -4.37 8.85 -9.80
C HIS A 181 -5.37 7.75 -10.15
N HIS A 182 -6.57 8.17 -10.57
CA HIS A 182 -7.63 7.24 -11.00
C HIS A 182 -8.06 6.23 -9.92
N ASN A 183 -7.78 6.51 -8.64
CA ASN A 183 -8.21 5.66 -7.54
C ASN A 183 -9.63 6.02 -7.09
N THR A 184 -10.29 5.05 -6.47
CA THR A 184 -11.57 5.22 -5.78
C THR A 184 -11.36 5.08 -4.28
N PHE A 185 -11.74 6.11 -3.52
CA PHE A 185 -11.69 6.12 -2.06
C PHE A 185 -13.09 6.16 -1.46
N GLU A 186 -13.57 5.03 -0.91
CA GLU A 186 -14.92 4.91 -0.34
C GLU A 186 -15.05 5.49 1.08
N ASP A 187 -13.94 5.78 1.76
CA ASP A 187 -13.97 6.36 3.10
C ASP A 187 -14.38 7.82 3.06
N ALA A 188 -15.58 8.12 3.56
CA ALA A 188 -16.09 9.48 3.65
C ALA A 188 -15.72 10.20 4.96
N ARG A 189 -14.88 9.60 5.83
CA ARG A 189 -14.59 10.15 7.17
C ARG A 189 -13.12 10.47 7.41
N ARG A 190 -12.21 9.79 6.72
CA ARG A 190 -10.76 9.95 6.90
C ARG A 190 -10.11 10.55 5.66
N HIS A 191 -8.97 11.18 5.86
CA HIS A 191 -8.13 11.65 4.76
C HIS A 191 -7.76 10.50 3.83
N ALA A 192 -7.80 10.73 2.53
CA ALA A 192 -7.41 9.74 1.53
C ALA A 192 -5.89 9.69 1.39
N VAL A 193 -5.25 10.86 1.26
CA VAL A 193 -3.80 10.97 1.08
C VAL A 193 -3.22 11.91 2.13
N VAL A 194 -2.15 11.49 2.79
CA VAL A 194 -1.40 12.34 3.71
C VAL A 194 0.10 12.21 3.44
N ILE A 195 0.74 13.34 3.13
CA ILE A 195 2.17 13.47 2.88
C ILE A 195 2.76 14.36 3.98
N ARG A 196 3.57 13.78 4.86
CA ARG A 196 4.06 14.42 6.10
C ARG A 196 5.46 15.02 5.95
N GLY A 197 5.62 15.77 4.87
CA GLY A 197 6.82 16.49 4.50
C GLY A 197 6.72 16.94 3.05
N VAL A 198 7.87 17.27 2.47
CA VAL A 198 7.99 17.79 1.11
C VAL A 198 8.68 16.73 0.25
N PRO A 199 7.98 16.14 -0.75
CA PRO A 199 8.59 15.23 -1.72
C PRO A 199 9.69 15.97 -2.50
N SER A 200 10.85 15.35 -2.70
CA SER A 200 12.01 16.04 -3.28
C SER A 200 11.83 16.35 -4.77
N GLN A 201 11.07 15.53 -5.49
CA GLN A 201 10.76 15.64 -6.93
C GLN A 201 9.28 15.96 -7.20
N GLY A 202 8.43 15.84 -6.18
CA GLY A 202 7.06 16.31 -6.20
C GLY A 202 6.02 15.19 -6.12
N ALA A 203 4.80 15.55 -5.74
CA ALA A 203 3.66 14.65 -5.77
C ALA A 203 2.57 15.15 -6.71
N ASP A 204 1.98 14.25 -7.48
CA ASP A 204 0.92 14.56 -8.42
C ASP A 204 -0.32 13.70 -8.12
N ILE A 205 -1.43 14.37 -7.77
CA ILE A 205 -2.63 13.72 -7.25
C ILE A 205 -3.84 14.15 -8.07
N HIS A 206 -4.30 13.27 -8.96
CA HIS A 206 -5.32 13.65 -9.94
C HIS A 206 -6.28 12.54 -10.36
N HIS A 207 -7.44 12.93 -10.89
CA HIS A 207 -8.42 11.99 -11.45
C HIS A 207 -8.90 10.91 -10.47
N ASN A 208 -8.71 11.12 -9.16
CA ASN A 208 -9.24 10.25 -8.13
C ASN A 208 -10.70 10.61 -7.85
N TRP A 209 -11.46 9.65 -7.34
CA TRP A 209 -12.75 9.91 -6.73
C TRP A 209 -12.67 9.68 -5.22
N PHE A 210 -13.09 10.67 -4.44
CA PHE A 210 -13.17 10.62 -2.99
C PHE A 210 -14.65 10.64 -2.56
N ALA A 211 -15.07 9.68 -1.74
CA ALA A 211 -16.41 9.70 -1.14
C ALA A 211 -16.60 10.87 -0.16
N HIS A 212 -15.50 11.39 0.40
CA HIS A 212 -15.50 12.58 1.25
C HIS A 212 -16.14 13.78 0.53
N PRO A 213 -17.05 14.55 1.17
CA PRO A 213 -17.78 15.62 0.51
C PRO A 213 -16.96 16.91 0.32
N ALA A 214 -15.96 17.14 1.17
CA ALA A 214 -15.11 18.33 1.13
C ALA A 214 -13.71 17.99 0.61
N ALA A 215 -13.26 18.70 -0.42
CA ALA A 215 -11.97 18.44 -1.06
C ALA A 215 -10.77 18.79 -0.19
N THR A 216 -10.87 19.84 0.63
CA THR A 216 -9.80 20.32 1.53
C THR A 216 -9.34 19.28 2.54
N ASP A 217 -10.19 18.30 2.83
CA ASP A 217 -9.93 17.28 3.84
C ASP A 217 -9.56 15.92 3.19
N THR A 218 -9.37 15.86 1.88
CA THR A 218 -9.02 14.58 1.21
C THR A 218 -7.52 14.36 1.11
N VAL A 219 -6.77 15.43 0.86
CA VAL A 219 -5.33 15.42 0.62
C VAL A 219 -4.67 16.42 1.56
N ILE A 220 -3.74 15.95 2.39
CA ILE A 220 -2.92 16.77 3.27
C ILE A 220 -1.46 16.65 2.82
N SER A 221 -0.78 17.77 2.61
CA SER A 221 0.64 17.80 2.23
C SER A 221 1.32 19.06 2.74
N ASP A 222 2.60 18.96 3.13
CA ASP A 222 3.42 20.09 3.60
C ASP A 222 4.05 20.89 2.44
N GLY A 223 4.01 20.41 1.18
CA GLY A 223 4.51 21.15 0.02
C GLY A 223 4.82 20.29 -1.21
N ASN A 224 5.30 20.95 -2.28
CA ASN A 224 5.69 20.35 -3.56
C ASN A 224 4.69 19.30 -4.09
N THR A 225 3.40 19.60 -3.97
CA THR A 225 2.31 18.68 -4.32
C THR A 225 1.31 19.41 -5.21
N THR A 226 0.98 18.81 -6.35
CA THR A 226 -0.05 19.28 -7.27
C THR A 226 -1.28 18.40 -7.11
N VAL A 227 -2.43 19.02 -6.86
CA VAL A 227 -3.73 18.33 -6.71
C VAL A 227 -4.68 18.93 -7.74
N HIS A 228 -5.22 18.12 -8.65
CA HIS A 228 -6.08 18.64 -9.72
C HIS A 228 -7.02 17.57 -10.28
N HIS A 229 -8.15 17.98 -10.87
CA HIS A 229 -9.05 17.07 -11.61
C HIS A 229 -9.56 15.87 -10.78
N ASN A 230 -9.67 16.01 -9.47
CA ASN A 230 -10.26 14.99 -8.61
C ASN A 230 -11.77 15.22 -8.48
N ALA A 231 -12.53 14.18 -8.16
CA ALA A 231 -13.97 14.26 -7.91
C ALA A 231 -14.28 13.96 -6.45
N CYS A 232 -15.22 14.69 -5.84
CA CYS A 232 -15.64 14.50 -4.45
C CYS A 232 -17.14 14.23 -4.33
N GLY A 233 -17.51 13.51 -3.26
CA GLY A 233 -18.88 13.24 -2.85
C GLY A 233 -19.65 12.31 -3.80
N PRO A 234 -20.91 11.99 -3.45
CA PRO A 234 -21.72 11.02 -4.18
C PRO A 234 -22.10 11.48 -5.60
N GLN A 235 -22.14 12.78 -5.85
CA GLN A 235 -22.37 13.35 -7.19
C GLN A 235 -21.10 13.40 -8.05
N LYS A 236 -19.94 12.97 -7.52
CA LYS A 236 -18.64 13.01 -8.20
C LYS A 236 -18.33 14.39 -8.77
N LYS A 237 -18.56 15.43 -7.96
CA LYS A 237 -18.32 16.81 -8.39
C LYS A 237 -16.82 17.02 -8.55
N LEU A 238 -16.39 17.48 -9.72
CA LEU A 238 -15.01 17.86 -9.95
C LEU A 238 -14.59 18.98 -9.00
N VAL A 239 -13.39 18.84 -8.46
CA VAL A 239 -12.68 19.81 -7.67
C VAL A 239 -11.52 20.28 -8.52
N GLU A 240 -11.47 21.60 -8.72
CA GLU A 240 -10.36 22.28 -9.38
C GLU A 240 -9.11 22.25 -8.52
#